data_AF-A0A7K1XXG3-F1
#
_entry.id   AF-A0A7K1XXG3-F1
#
_cell.length_a   1.000
_cell.length_b   1.000
_cell.length_c   1.000
_cell.angle_alpha   90.00
_cell.angle_beta   90.00
_cell.angle_gamma   90.00
#
_symmetry.space_group_name_H-M   'P 1'
#
loop_
_entity.id
_entity.type
_entity.pdbx_description
1 polymer ?
#
loop_
_entity_poly.entity_id
_entity_poly.type
_entity_poly.pdbx_seq_one_letter_code
_entity_poly.pdbx_strand_id
1 'polypeptide(L)'
;MKKVLFIVALLVSTASLSMAQGGGQGGGRPMGTPEERAKMTIDGQRLTSLALTDDQKAKLLPLLVKANKSIDSLRATAPQGDRDAMMALMPKMTAFTAPAETALISWLTPEQKKAYDAALAAAKERNPNATGILGGGFGGRGGQGGGQGGQRPANN
;
A
#
# COMPACT_ATOMS: atom_id res chain seq x y z
N MET A 1 -19.30 -13.54 50.00
CA MET A 1 -18.43 -12.78 50.93
C MET A 1 -17.05 -12.63 50.31
N LYS A 2 -16.52 -11.40 50.38
CA LYS A 2 -15.12 -11.02 50.61
C LYS A 2 -14.09 -11.43 49.54
N LYS A 3 -13.86 -10.43 48.69
CA LYS A 3 -12.62 -10.12 47.97
C LYS A 3 -11.40 -10.40 48.86
N VAL A 4 -10.46 -11.19 48.37
CA VAL A 4 -9.07 -11.15 48.86
C VAL A 4 -8.16 -11.16 47.63
N LEU A 5 -7.69 -9.95 47.31
CA LEU A 5 -6.41 -9.71 46.65
C LEU A 5 -5.31 -10.40 47.46
N PHE A 6 -4.36 -11.08 46.82
CA PHE A 6 -2.94 -10.94 47.19
C PHE A 6 -2.03 -11.35 46.04
N ILE A 7 -1.08 -10.44 45.79
CA ILE A 7 -0.01 -10.43 44.79
C ILE A 7 1.16 -11.28 45.31
N VAL A 8 2.02 -11.80 44.43
CA VAL A 8 3.52 -11.69 44.46
C VAL A 8 4.25 -12.89 43.80
N ALA A 9 4.89 -12.56 42.66
CA ALA A 9 6.24 -12.92 42.19
C ALA A 9 6.63 -14.23 41.47
N LEU A 10 7.58 -13.99 40.54
CA LEU A 10 8.59 -14.85 39.88
C LEU A 10 8.13 -15.57 38.59
N LEU A 11 8.41 -15.04 37.38
CA LEU A 11 9.69 -15.10 36.62
C LEU A 11 10.21 -16.55 36.51
N VAL A 12 10.49 -17.21 35.38
CA VAL A 12 10.88 -16.77 34.02
C VAL A 12 10.97 -18.02 33.10
N SER A 13 10.55 -17.88 31.82
CA SER A 13 10.95 -18.59 30.55
C SER A 13 10.94 -20.13 30.49
N THR A 14 10.51 -20.80 29.41
CA THR A 14 10.98 -20.81 27.99
C THR A 14 9.93 -21.57 27.15
N ALA A 15 9.66 -21.39 25.86
CA ALA A 15 10.21 -20.59 24.79
C ALA A 15 9.06 -20.38 23.78
N SER A 16 8.52 -19.17 23.70
CA SER A 16 7.70 -18.80 22.55
C SER A 16 8.66 -18.42 21.45
N LEU A 17 8.80 -19.27 20.43
CA LEU A 17 9.50 -18.94 19.19
C LEU A 17 8.80 -17.71 18.59
N SER A 18 9.40 -16.55 18.83
CA SER A 18 9.01 -15.29 18.25
C SER A 18 9.30 -15.34 16.76
N MET A 19 8.25 -15.35 15.94
CA MET A 19 8.32 -14.82 14.58
C MET A 19 8.43 -13.29 14.65
N ALA A 20 9.49 -12.81 15.28
CA ALA A 20 9.94 -11.43 15.16
C ALA A 20 10.65 -11.33 13.81
N GLN A 21 9.86 -11.17 12.75
CA GLN A 21 10.40 -10.66 11.49
C GLN A 21 11.00 -9.28 11.77
N GLY A 22 12.33 -9.21 11.67
CA GLY A 22 13.08 -8.01 11.30
C GLY A 22 13.06 -6.88 12.31
N GLY A 23 14.10 -6.82 13.14
CA GLY A 23 14.47 -5.59 13.85
C GLY A 23 14.64 -4.42 12.88
N GLY A 24 14.23 -3.23 13.33
CA GLY A 24 14.34 -2.00 12.57
C GLY A 24 13.33 -0.96 13.05
N GLN A 25 13.64 -0.34 14.18
CA GLN A 25 12.92 0.82 14.71
C GLN A 25 12.94 1.96 13.68
N GLY A 26 11.85 2.08 12.92
CA GLY A 26 11.73 3.02 11.82
C GLY A 26 10.27 3.18 11.38
N GLY A 27 9.41 3.64 12.29
CA GLY A 27 8.23 4.50 12.04
C GLY A 27 7.20 4.17 10.94
N GLY A 28 7.25 3.03 10.28
CA GLY A 28 6.23 2.60 9.32
C GLY A 28 5.28 1.61 9.97
N ARG A 29 3.98 1.90 10.00
CA ARG A 29 2.97 0.86 10.29
C ARG A 29 3.25 -0.32 9.35
N PRO A 30 3.24 -1.58 9.85
CA PRO A 30 3.38 -2.73 8.98
C PRO A 30 2.31 -2.63 7.90
N MET A 31 2.76 -2.44 6.66
CA MET A 31 1.90 -2.62 5.50
C MET A 31 1.45 -4.08 5.56
N GLY A 32 0.14 -4.34 5.51
CA GLY A 32 -0.40 -5.70 5.61
C GLY A 32 0.24 -6.68 4.61
N THR A 33 -0.05 -7.95 4.78
CA THR A 33 0.40 -9.02 3.87
C THR A 33 0.12 -8.67 2.39
N PRO A 34 0.88 -9.21 1.42
CA PRO A 34 0.61 -8.99 -0.01
C PRO A 34 -0.85 -9.27 -0.39
N GLU A 35 -1.45 -10.29 0.23
CA GLU A 35 -2.83 -10.71 0.08
C GLU A 35 -3.82 -9.68 0.65
N GLU A 36 -3.59 -9.16 1.87
CA GLU A 36 -4.41 -8.09 2.45
C GLU A 36 -4.35 -6.80 1.61
N ARG A 37 -3.15 -6.42 1.15
CA ARG A 37 -2.98 -5.25 0.26
C ARG A 37 -3.68 -5.41 -1.09
N ALA A 38 -3.67 -6.62 -1.64
CA ALA A 38 -4.39 -6.92 -2.88
C ALA A 38 -5.91 -6.76 -2.66
N LYS A 39 -6.45 -7.27 -1.56
CA LYS A 39 -7.86 -7.07 -1.18
C LYS A 39 -8.19 -5.59 -0.97
N MET A 40 -7.37 -4.85 -0.22
CA MET A 40 -7.54 -3.41 -0.03
C MET A 40 -7.54 -2.63 -1.35
N THR A 41 -6.80 -3.10 -2.34
CA THR A 41 -6.79 -2.48 -3.67
C THR A 41 -8.11 -2.72 -4.38
N ILE A 42 -8.62 -3.96 -4.36
CA ILE A 42 -9.91 -4.37 -4.94
C ILE A 42 -11.09 -3.64 -4.28
N ASP A 43 -11.07 -3.53 -2.96
CA ASP A 43 -12.11 -2.89 -2.16
C ASP A 43 -11.92 -1.36 -2.08
N GLY A 44 -10.83 -0.85 -2.64
CA GLY A 44 -10.54 0.58 -2.67
C GLY A 44 -11.46 1.34 -3.62
N GLN A 45 -11.74 2.60 -3.29
CA GLN A 45 -12.66 3.47 -4.04
C GLN A 45 -12.40 3.51 -5.55
N ARG A 46 -11.14 3.37 -5.98
CA ARG A 46 -10.74 3.38 -7.40
C ARG A 46 -11.30 2.19 -8.19
N LEU A 47 -11.41 1.01 -7.57
CA LEU A 47 -11.92 -0.19 -8.22
C LEU A 47 -13.39 -0.42 -7.92
N THR A 48 -13.89 -0.03 -6.75
CA THR A 48 -15.32 -0.10 -6.46
C THR A 48 -16.15 0.77 -7.39
N SER A 49 -15.61 1.90 -7.88
CA SER A 49 -16.29 2.74 -8.89
C SER A 49 -16.48 2.05 -10.24
N LEU A 50 -15.74 0.97 -10.51
CA LEU A 50 -15.92 0.15 -11.71
C LEU A 50 -17.01 -0.90 -11.54
N ALA A 51 -17.57 -1.06 -10.33
CA ALA A 51 -18.57 -2.09 -10.03
C ALA A 51 -18.15 -3.48 -10.56
N LEU A 52 -16.92 -3.89 -10.27
CA LEU A 52 -16.39 -5.18 -10.73
C LEU A 52 -17.24 -6.34 -10.18
N THR A 53 -17.48 -7.34 -11.02
CA THR A 53 -18.13 -8.59 -10.61
C THR A 53 -17.21 -9.42 -9.71
N ASP A 54 -17.77 -10.33 -8.95
CA ASP A 54 -16.98 -11.19 -8.06
C ASP A 54 -15.99 -12.06 -8.85
N ASP A 55 -16.37 -12.51 -10.05
CA ASP A 55 -15.47 -13.22 -10.96
C ASP A 55 -14.30 -12.36 -11.43
N GLN A 56 -14.54 -11.09 -11.78
CA GLN A 56 -13.48 -10.15 -12.17
C GLN A 56 -12.52 -9.90 -10.99
N LYS A 57 -13.06 -9.72 -9.77
CA LYS A 57 -12.25 -9.56 -8.55
C LYS A 57 -11.42 -10.81 -8.24
N ALA A 58 -12.01 -12.00 -8.35
CA ALA A 58 -11.33 -13.28 -8.13
C ALA A 58 -10.17 -13.49 -9.11
N LYS A 59 -10.33 -13.10 -10.38
CA LYS A 59 -9.26 -13.14 -11.39
C LYS A 59 -8.17 -12.09 -11.15
N LEU A 60 -8.53 -10.92 -10.64
CA LEU A 60 -7.60 -9.82 -10.39
C LEU A 60 -6.73 -10.04 -9.13
N LEU A 61 -7.29 -10.66 -8.09
CA LEU A 61 -6.61 -10.90 -6.81
C LEU A 61 -5.21 -11.55 -6.95
N PRO A 62 -5.03 -12.70 -7.62
CA PRO A 62 -3.71 -13.33 -7.73
C PRO A 62 -2.69 -12.47 -8.51
N LEU A 63 -3.14 -11.66 -9.47
CA LEU A 63 -2.26 -10.74 -10.21
C LEU A 63 -1.74 -9.62 -9.31
N LEU A 64 -2.61 -9.06 -8.46
CA LEU A 64 -2.23 -8.04 -7.48
C LEU A 64 -1.34 -8.61 -6.38
N VAL A 65 -1.59 -9.85 -5.93
CA VAL A 65 -0.69 -10.54 -4.97
C VAL A 65 0.70 -10.71 -5.56
N LYS A 66 0.80 -11.15 -6.82
CA LYS A 66 2.08 -11.27 -7.53
C LYS A 66 2.79 -9.92 -7.64
N ALA A 67 2.07 -8.86 -8.02
CA ALA A 67 2.61 -7.51 -8.11
C ALA A 67 3.14 -7.03 -6.74
N ASN A 68 2.36 -7.22 -5.67
CA ASN A 68 2.76 -6.83 -4.31
C ASN A 68 4.02 -7.56 -3.84
N LYS A 69 4.14 -8.86 -4.10
CA LYS A 69 5.35 -9.64 -3.79
C LYS A 69 6.57 -9.10 -4.54
N SER A 70 6.45 -8.80 -5.83
CA SER A 70 7.53 -8.20 -6.61
C SER A 70 7.92 -6.82 -6.10
N ILE A 71 6.95 -6.01 -5.69
CA ILE A 71 7.18 -4.69 -5.09
C ILE A 71 7.92 -4.83 -3.76
N ASP A 72 7.55 -5.78 -2.91
CA ASP A 72 8.22 -6.01 -1.63
C ASP A 72 9.68 -6.43 -1.84
N SER A 73 9.93 -7.36 -2.76
CA SER A 73 11.29 -7.76 -3.13
C SER A 73 12.10 -6.58 -3.65
N LEU A 74 11.50 -5.72 -4.49
CA LEU A 74 12.18 -4.53 -5.01
C LEU A 74 12.46 -3.49 -3.90
N ARG A 75 11.54 -3.29 -2.96
CA ARG A 75 11.76 -2.37 -1.84
C ARG A 75 12.87 -2.84 -0.91
N ALA A 76 13.00 -4.15 -0.73
CA ALA A 76 14.06 -4.75 0.08
C ALA A 76 15.47 -4.49 -0.50
N THR A 77 15.61 -4.12 -1.78
CA THR A 77 16.92 -3.81 -2.36
C THR A 77 17.39 -2.38 -2.09
N ALA A 78 16.52 -1.50 -1.58
CA ALA A 78 16.88 -0.11 -1.35
C ALA A 78 17.22 0.15 0.13
N PRO A 79 18.17 1.06 0.41
CA PRO A 79 18.57 1.36 1.77
C PRO A 79 17.40 1.86 2.61
N GLN A 80 17.33 1.40 3.87
CA GLN A 80 16.26 1.80 4.77
C GLN A 80 16.31 3.32 5.02
N GLY A 81 15.16 3.99 4.83
CA GLY A 81 15.06 5.44 5.04
C GLY A 81 15.52 6.30 3.86
N ASP A 82 16.08 5.71 2.81
CA ASP A 82 16.49 6.44 1.61
C ASP A 82 15.29 6.68 0.68
N ARG A 83 14.79 7.91 0.76
CA ARG A 83 13.64 8.35 -0.03
C ARG A 83 13.97 8.46 -1.52
N ASP A 84 15.18 8.86 -1.87
CA ASP A 84 15.58 9.02 -3.27
C ASP A 84 15.74 7.65 -3.94
N ALA A 85 16.30 6.68 -3.22
CA ALA A 85 16.32 5.30 -3.66
C ALA A 85 14.90 4.75 -3.86
N MET A 86 13.96 5.00 -2.93
CA MET A 86 12.55 4.61 -3.09
C MET A 86 11.90 5.27 -4.31
N MET A 87 12.15 6.56 -4.53
CA MET A 87 11.61 7.30 -5.67
C MET A 87 12.16 6.76 -7.01
N ALA A 88 13.44 6.39 -7.06
CA ALA A 88 14.05 5.78 -8.24
C ALA A 88 13.46 4.39 -8.58
N LEU A 89 12.89 3.68 -7.59
CA LEU A 89 12.22 2.40 -7.79
C LEU A 89 10.77 2.55 -8.30
N MET A 90 10.18 3.74 -8.24
CA MET A 90 8.78 3.98 -8.60
C MET A 90 8.40 3.48 -10.01
N PRO A 91 9.17 3.76 -11.08
CA PRO A 91 8.83 3.27 -12.42
C PRO A 91 8.76 1.74 -12.48
N LYS A 92 9.67 1.05 -11.78
CA LYS A 92 9.68 -0.42 -11.71
C LYS A 92 8.51 -0.96 -10.89
N MET A 93 8.15 -0.28 -9.78
CA MET A 93 6.95 -0.64 -9.00
C MET A 93 5.68 -0.51 -9.84
N THR A 94 5.54 0.57 -10.61
CA THR A 94 4.42 0.75 -11.54
C THR A 94 4.40 -0.35 -12.61
N ALA A 95 5.55 -0.73 -13.16
CA ALA A 95 5.64 -1.81 -14.15
C ALA A 95 5.14 -3.16 -13.61
N PHE A 96 5.33 -3.46 -12.31
CA PHE A 96 4.78 -4.69 -11.72
C PHE A 96 3.25 -4.72 -11.65
N THR A 97 2.59 -3.56 -11.64
CA THR A 97 1.12 -3.47 -11.65
C THR A 97 0.53 -3.48 -13.06
N ALA A 98 1.32 -3.20 -14.10
CA ALA A 98 0.84 -3.10 -15.48
C ALA A 98 0.15 -4.38 -15.99
N PRO A 99 0.64 -5.61 -15.71
CA PRO A 99 -0.05 -6.83 -16.14
C PRO A 99 -1.45 -6.98 -15.52
N ALA A 100 -1.61 -6.59 -14.24
CA ALA A 100 -2.90 -6.62 -13.57
C ALA A 100 -3.87 -5.60 -14.19
N GLU A 101 -3.36 -4.43 -14.57
CA GLU A 101 -4.14 -3.40 -15.26
C GLU A 101 -4.60 -3.83 -16.66
N THR A 102 -3.68 -4.37 -17.47
CA THR A 102 -4.01 -4.88 -18.81
C THR A 102 -5.08 -5.97 -18.74
N ALA A 103 -4.93 -6.90 -17.79
CA ALA A 103 -5.92 -7.93 -17.52
C ALA A 103 -7.28 -7.33 -17.13
N LEU A 104 -7.30 -6.41 -16.17
CA LEU A 104 -8.52 -5.71 -15.73
C LEU A 104 -9.27 -5.10 -16.93
N ILE A 105 -8.59 -4.26 -17.72
CA ILE A 105 -9.18 -3.57 -18.88
C ILE A 105 -9.77 -4.57 -19.89
N SER A 106 -9.10 -5.71 -20.11
CA SER A 106 -9.56 -6.72 -21.06
C SER A 106 -10.86 -7.42 -20.65
N TRP A 107 -11.22 -7.36 -19.37
CA TRP A 107 -12.42 -8.00 -18.82
C TRP A 107 -13.56 -7.02 -18.56
N LEU A 108 -13.35 -5.71 -18.71
CA LEU A 108 -14.36 -4.70 -18.42
C LEU A 108 -15.48 -4.73 -19.47
N THR A 109 -16.73 -4.57 -19.01
CA THR A 109 -17.85 -4.26 -19.91
C THR A 109 -17.73 -2.84 -20.46
N PRO A 110 -18.49 -2.47 -21.51
CA PRO A 110 -18.49 -1.10 -22.03
C PRO A 110 -18.79 -0.04 -20.96
N GLU A 111 -19.72 -0.31 -20.06
CA GLU A 111 -20.10 0.61 -18.97
C GLU A 111 -18.96 0.77 -17.96
N GLN A 112 -18.33 -0.34 -17.57
CA GLN A 112 -17.20 -0.33 -16.65
C GLN A 112 -15.99 0.36 -17.28
N LYS A 113 -15.79 0.21 -18.59
CA LYS A 113 -14.72 0.90 -19.33
C LYS A 113 -14.89 2.42 -19.31
N LYS A 114 -16.12 2.92 -19.43
CA LYS A 114 -16.40 4.35 -19.28
C LYS A 114 -16.04 4.86 -17.88
N ALA A 115 -16.35 4.09 -16.83
CA ALA A 115 -15.94 4.42 -15.46
C ALA A 115 -14.42 4.37 -15.28
N TYR A 116 -13.75 3.42 -15.92
CA TYR A 116 -12.29 3.31 -15.94
C TYR A 116 -11.64 4.53 -16.60
N ASP A 117 -12.13 4.94 -17.78
CA ASP A 117 -11.59 6.09 -18.51
C ASP A 117 -11.76 7.39 -17.70
N ALA A 118 -12.90 7.55 -17.02
CA ALA A 118 -13.12 8.68 -16.11
C ALA A 118 -12.17 8.65 -14.90
N ALA A 119 -11.95 7.48 -14.30
CA ALA A 119 -11.01 7.31 -13.20
C ALA A 119 -9.56 7.57 -13.64
N LEU A 120 -9.18 7.15 -14.86
CA LEU A 120 -7.89 7.41 -15.46
C LEU A 120 -7.69 8.90 -15.76
N ALA A 121 -8.70 9.59 -16.28
CA ALA A 121 -8.65 11.03 -16.48
C ALA A 121 -8.40 11.77 -15.15
N ALA A 122 -9.14 11.43 -14.10
CA ALA A 122 -8.93 11.98 -12.76
C ALA A 122 -7.54 11.63 -12.17
N ALA A 123 -7.00 10.45 -12.50
CA ALA A 123 -5.63 10.09 -12.13
C ALA A 123 -4.60 10.95 -12.88
N LYS A 124 -4.83 11.24 -14.17
CA LYS A 124 -3.97 12.09 -15.00
C LYS A 124 -3.98 13.56 -14.57
N GLU A 125 -5.11 14.07 -14.08
CA GLU A 125 -5.17 15.41 -13.48
C GLU A 125 -4.24 15.55 -12.27
N ARG A 126 -4.09 14.47 -11.48
CA ARG A 126 -3.20 14.45 -10.31
C ARG A 126 -1.76 14.13 -10.67
N ASN A 127 -1.56 13.32 -11.70
CA ASN A 127 -0.26 12.94 -12.21
C ASN A 127 -0.35 12.78 -13.73
N PRO A 128 0.12 13.77 -14.52
CA PRO A 128 0.04 13.72 -15.99
C PRO A 128 0.67 12.47 -16.62
N ASN A 129 1.60 11.83 -15.91
CA ASN A 129 2.28 10.61 -16.34
C ASN A 129 1.56 9.32 -15.92
N ALA A 130 0.35 9.40 -15.37
CA ALA A 130 -0.43 8.22 -15.00
C ALA A 130 -0.84 7.42 -16.24
N THR A 131 -0.40 6.16 -16.29
CA THR A 131 -0.73 5.20 -17.35
C THR A 131 -1.87 4.25 -16.98
N GLY A 132 -2.33 4.28 -15.73
CA GLY A 132 -3.38 3.43 -15.18
C GLY A 132 -3.86 3.89 -13.80
N ILE A 133 -4.95 3.30 -13.33
CA ILE A 133 -5.56 3.57 -12.02
C ILE A 133 -4.94 2.73 -10.89
N LEU A 134 -4.29 1.60 -11.23
CA LEU A 134 -3.57 0.74 -10.28
C LEU A 134 -2.15 1.23 -9.97
N GLY A 135 -1.43 1.73 -10.97
CA GLY A 135 0.02 2.00 -10.90
C GLY A 135 0.42 3.36 -10.32
N GLY A 136 -0.54 4.21 -9.93
CA GLY A 136 -0.32 5.63 -9.61
C GLY A 136 -0.79 6.03 -8.21
N GLY A 137 -0.44 5.26 -7.19
CA GLY A 137 -0.95 5.43 -5.81
C GLY A 137 0.08 5.76 -4.74
N PHE A 138 1.38 5.73 -5.03
CA PHE A 138 2.43 5.86 -3.99
C PHE A 138 2.88 7.31 -3.75
N GLY A 139 1.95 8.28 -3.79
CA GLY A 139 2.32 9.69 -3.66
C GLY A 139 1.17 10.66 -3.38
N GLY A 140 0.12 10.27 -2.66
CA GLY A 140 -0.95 11.22 -2.37
C GLY A 140 -1.91 10.80 -1.27
N ARG A 141 -1.81 11.51 -0.12
CA ARG A 141 -2.72 11.50 1.04
C ARG A 141 -2.47 10.43 2.10
N GLY A 142 -1.27 10.49 2.70
CA GLY A 142 -0.93 9.77 3.95
C GLY A 142 0.17 10.41 4.79
N GLY A 143 0.50 11.68 4.54
CA GLY A 143 1.63 12.37 5.18
C GLY A 143 1.45 13.89 5.25
N GLN A 144 0.27 14.35 5.65
CA GLN A 144 0.17 15.64 6.32
C GLN A 144 0.43 15.36 7.80
N GLY A 145 1.69 15.47 8.22
CA GLY A 145 2.09 15.16 9.59
C GLY A 145 3.60 15.02 9.73
N GLY A 146 4.32 16.15 9.76
CA GLY A 146 5.76 16.15 10.01
C GLY A 146 6.42 17.50 9.76
N GLY A 147 6.09 18.49 10.58
CA GLY A 147 6.98 19.62 10.90
C GLY A 147 7.23 20.65 9.80
N GLN A 148 6.46 21.74 9.86
CA GLN A 148 6.87 23.03 9.31
C GLN A 148 8.23 23.43 9.90
N GLY A 149 9.31 23.28 9.12
CA GLY A 149 10.55 24.02 9.31
C GLY A 149 10.39 25.44 8.79
N GLY A 150 9.41 26.18 9.32
CA GLY A 150 9.20 27.59 9.04
C GLY A 150 10.12 28.41 9.92
N GLN A 151 11.18 28.94 9.31
CA GLN A 151 12.05 29.95 9.92
C GLN A 151 11.19 31.10 10.45
N ARG A 152 11.21 31.30 11.78
CA ARG A 152 10.76 32.57 12.37
C ARG A 152 11.76 33.64 11.91
N PRO A 153 11.33 34.73 11.25
CA PRO A 153 12.20 35.89 11.13
C PRO A 153 12.42 36.46 12.55
N ALA A 154 13.69 36.57 12.95
CA ALA A 154 14.08 37.32 14.12
C ALA A 154 13.77 38.80 13.82
N ASN A 155 12.78 39.33 14.52
CA ASN A 155 12.49 40.76 14.50
C ASN A 155 13.42 41.41 15.54
N ASN A 156 14.26 42.34 15.09
CA ASN A 156 14.93 43.33 15.93
C ASN A 156 14.76 44.70 15.28
#